data_AF-A0AAN7SDR0-F1
#
_entry.id   AF-A0AAN7SDR0-F1
#
_cell.length_a   1.000
_cell.length_b   1.000
_cell.length_c   1.000
_cell.angle_alpha   90.00
_cell.angle_beta   90.00
_cell.angle_gamma   90.00
#
_symmetry.space_group_name_H-M   'P 1'
#
loop_
_entity.id
_entity.type
_entity.pdbx_description
1 polymer ?
#
loop_
_entity_poly.entity_id
_entity_poly.type
_entity_poly.pdbx_seq_one_letter_code
_entity_poly.pdbx_strand_id
1 'polypeptide(L)'
;MPSYKIVASYLEADELQYELSKRGFTTSCDVKSMRKQLCKILALEKLDKIINYPKNTVIFDDEIKICEDKLNVLKGKIAAFTNLSSRKEFLVLDSRLSHLMCRVDSIDMTNNDEKIKRANLVSQVLEISEQLNCKLKLRKPLGYNDSVSFLISDDSDEDESSEDEKAAAIHEMSLLAIFPELMKTQHKLFLRPNCTTLFSKH
;
A
#
# COMPACT_ATOMS: atom_id res chain seq x y z
N MET A 1 -2.93 -12.34 -7.76
CA MET A 1 -3.69 -11.30 -7.02
C MET A 1 -3.14 -9.94 -7.40
N PRO A 2 -3.95 -8.88 -7.52
CA PRO A 2 -3.43 -7.52 -7.67
C PRO A 2 -2.43 -7.24 -6.54
N SER A 3 -1.20 -6.87 -6.88
CA SER A 3 -0.14 -6.58 -5.92
C SER A 3 -0.33 -5.18 -5.38
N TYR A 4 -1.21 -5.06 -4.38
CA TYR A 4 -1.32 -3.83 -3.60
C TYR A 4 0.00 -3.59 -2.87
N LYS A 5 0.57 -2.39 -3.00
CA LYS A 5 1.86 -2.03 -2.42
C LYS A 5 1.70 -1.71 -0.93
N ILE A 6 1.55 -2.74 -0.11
CA ILE A 6 1.60 -2.59 1.34
C ILE A 6 3.06 -2.34 1.76
N VAL A 7 3.29 -1.26 2.53
CA VAL A 7 4.58 -0.96 3.16
C VAL A 7 4.42 -1.07 4.67
N ALA A 8 5.03 -2.11 5.28
CA ALA A 8 4.87 -2.40 6.70
C ALA A 8 5.24 -1.23 7.63
N SER A 9 6.21 -0.40 7.24
CA SER A 9 6.62 0.78 8.01
C SER A 9 5.57 1.92 8.03
N TYR A 10 4.50 1.81 7.26
CA TYR A 10 3.42 2.81 7.21
C TYR A 10 2.12 2.33 7.87
N LEU A 11 2.07 1.07 8.30
CA LEU A 11 0.90 0.50 8.96
C LEU A 11 0.87 0.80 10.46
N GLU A 12 -0.34 1.00 11.00
CA GLU A 12 -0.60 1.08 12.44
C GLU A 12 -0.54 -0.30 13.11
N ALA A 13 -0.53 -0.32 14.45
CA ALA A 13 -0.31 -1.56 15.21
C ALA A 13 -1.37 -2.63 14.95
N ASP A 14 -2.63 -2.22 14.85
CA ASP A 14 -3.78 -3.09 14.56
C ASP A 14 -3.78 -3.59 13.10
N GLU A 15 -3.32 -2.78 12.16
CA GLU A 15 -3.10 -3.16 10.75
C GLU A 15 -1.99 -4.20 10.63
N LEU A 16 -0.89 -4.01 11.36
CA LEU A 16 0.20 -5.00 11.45
C LEU A 16 -0.30 -6.31 12.08
N GLN A 17 -1.07 -6.20 13.16
CA GLN A 17 -1.65 -7.36 13.84
C GLN A 17 -2.55 -8.16 12.89
N TYR A 18 -3.40 -7.47 12.12
CA TYR A 18 -4.25 -8.08 11.10
C TYR A 18 -3.42 -8.79 10.03
N GLU A 19 -2.43 -8.12 9.44
CA GLU A 19 -1.60 -8.67 8.35
C GLU A 19 -0.78 -9.89 8.78
N LEU A 20 -0.35 -9.95 10.03
CA LEU A 20 0.35 -11.11 10.59
C LEU A 20 -0.63 -12.24 10.91
N SER A 21 -1.75 -11.93 11.57
CA SER A 21 -2.74 -12.92 11.99
C SER A 21 -3.39 -13.62 10.80
N LYS A 22 -3.76 -12.87 9.74
CA LYS A 22 -4.34 -13.45 8.51
C LYS A 22 -3.39 -14.41 7.81
N ARG A 23 -2.09 -14.26 8.05
CA ARG A 23 -1.03 -15.13 7.50
C ARG A 23 -0.65 -16.27 8.45
N GLY A 24 -1.30 -16.39 9.61
CA GLY A 24 -1.03 -17.43 10.60
C GLY A 24 0.17 -17.18 11.49
N PHE A 25 0.68 -15.94 11.55
CA PHE A 25 1.80 -15.60 12.41
C PHE A 25 1.35 -15.01 13.75
N THR A 26 2.06 -15.37 14.82
CA THR A 26 1.85 -14.78 16.14
C THR A 26 2.20 -13.31 16.15
N THR A 27 1.38 -12.52 16.82
CA THR A 27 1.55 -11.08 16.94
C THR A 27 2.30 -10.76 18.23
N SER A 28 3.43 -10.06 18.13
CA SER A 28 4.16 -9.56 19.30
C SER A 28 3.53 -8.28 19.86
N CYS A 29 3.79 -7.96 21.13
CA CYS A 29 3.36 -6.68 21.72
C CYS A 29 4.14 -5.47 21.15
N ASP A 30 5.34 -5.70 20.59
CA ASP A 30 6.18 -4.64 20.02
C ASP A 30 5.92 -4.40 18.52
N VAL A 31 5.65 -3.14 18.16
CA VAL A 31 5.38 -2.68 16.80
C VAL A 31 6.61 -2.82 15.90
N LYS A 32 7.82 -2.57 16.41
CA LYS A 32 9.06 -2.67 15.62
C LYS A 32 9.30 -4.11 15.18
N SER A 33 9.09 -5.05 16.09
CA SER A 33 9.15 -6.48 15.83
C SER A 33 8.10 -6.93 14.81
N MET A 34 6.85 -6.49 14.96
CA MET A 34 5.78 -6.79 13.97
C MET A 34 6.12 -6.28 12.57
N ARG A 35 6.68 -5.07 12.45
CA ARG A 35 7.11 -4.49 11.16
C ARG A 35 8.23 -5.31 10.53
N LYS A 36 9.26 -5.66 11.30
CA LYS A 36 10.39 -6.48 10.82
C LYS A 36 9.89 -7.84 10.34
N GLN A 37 8.98 -8.47 11.07
CA GLN A 37 8.37 -9.74 10.71
C GLN A 37 7.54 -9.64 9.43
N LEU A 38 6.66 -8.65 9.31
CA LEU A 38 5.84 -8.44 8.11
C LEU A 38 6.72 -8.13 6.89
N CYS A 39 7.76 -7.30 7.01
CA CYS A 39 8.71 -7.04 5.94
C CYS A 39 9.33 -8.33 5.37
N LYS A 40 9.77 -9.25 6.25
CA LYS A 40 10.33 -10.54 5.84
C LYS A 40 9.30 -11.38 5.09
N ILE A 41 8.06 -11.43 5.59
CA ILE A 41 6.98 -12.21 4.96
C ILE A 41 6.64 -11.65 3.57
N LEU A 42 6.44 -10.33 3.46
CA LEU A 42 6.16 -9.67 2.17
C LEU A 42 7.31 -9.86 1.17
N ALA A 43 8.57 -9.91 1.63
CA ALA A 43 9.71 -10.21 0.77
C ALA A 43 9.68 -11.66 0.24
N LEU A 44 9.26 -12.62 1.07
CA LEU A 44 9.10 -14.01 0.65
C LEU A 44 7.94 -14.19 -0.33
N GLU A 45 6.82 -13.47 -0.13
CA GLU A 45 5.69 -13.46 -1.07
C GLU A 45 6.09 -12.98 -2.46
N LYS A 46 6.94 -11.94 -2.54
CA LYS A 46 7.46 -11.43 -3.82
C LYS A 46 8.34 -12.43 -4.58
N LEU A 47 8.92 -13.40 -3.88
CA LEU A 47 9.76 -14.43 -4.46
C LEU A 47 8.94 -15.67 -4.89
N ASP A 48 7.60 -15.55 -4.94
CA ASP A 48 6.65 -16.64 -5.24
C ASP A 48 6.89 -17.91 -4.40
N LYS A 49 7.50 -17.76 -3.22
CA LYS A 49 7.60 -18.86 -2.26
C LYS A 49 6.20 -19.11 -1.72
N ILE A 50 5.68 -20.31 -1.95
CA ILE A 50 4.35 -20.70 -1.49
C ILE A 50 4.33 -20.63 0.03
N ILE A 51 3.62 -19.64 0.56
CA ILE A 51 3.27 -19.56 1.97
C ILE A 51 1.84 -20.06 2.07
N ASN A 52 1.64 -21.18 2.75
CA ASN A 52 0.30 -21.70 3.02
C ASN A 52 -0.38 -20.82 4.06
N TYR A 53 -1.37 -20.04 3.64
CA TYR A 53 -2.14 -19.20 4.54
C TYR A 53 -3.31 -19.96 5.16
N PRO A 54 -3.60 -19.74 6.45
CA PRO A 54 -4.80 -20.28 7.06
C PRO A 54 -6.03 -19.73 6.36
N LYS A 55 -7.11 -20.52 6.36
CA LYS A 55 -8.40 -20.05 5.86
C LYS A 55 -8.88 -18.90 6.75
N ASN A 56 -9.30 -17.80 6.14
CA ASN A 56 -9.81 -16.65 6.86
C ASN A 56 -11.11 -17.03 7.57
N THR A 57 -11.16 -16.92 8.90
CA THR A 57 -12.35 -17.28 9.71
C THR A 57 -13.12 -16.05 10.19
N VAL A 58 -12.92 -14.90 9.54
CA VAL A 58 -13.49 -13.63 9.97
C VAL A 58 -14.98 -13.55 9.59
N ILE A 59 -15.79 -13.04 10.52
CA ILE A 59 -17.23 -12.82 10.34
C ILE A 59 -17.44 -11.58 9.44
N PHE A 60 -18.27 -11.74 8.41
CA PHE A 60 -18.50 -10.70 7.39
C PHE A 60 -18.88 -9.33 7.98
N ASP A 61 -19.92 -9.28 8.82
CA ASP A 61 -20.46 -8.01 9.32
C ASP A 61 -19.47 -7.28 10.23
N ASP A 62 -18.71 -8.01 11.05
CA ASP A 62 -17.65 -7.44 11.89
C ASP A 62 -16.53 -6.83 11.03
N GLU A 63 -16.16 -7.52 9.95
CA GLU A 63 -15.08 -7.09 9.08
C GLU A 63 -15.46 -5.88 8.24
N ILE A 64 -16.69 -5.85 7.72
CA ILE A 64 -17.23 -4.67 7.05
C ILE A 64 -17.22 -3.47 7.98
N LYS A 65 -17.69 -3.63 9.22
CA LYS A 65 -17.70 -2.55 10.19
C LYS A 65 -16.30 -2.02 10.48
N ILE A 66 -15.32 -2.90 10.69
CA ILE A 66 -13.92 -2.50 10.89
C ILE A 66 -13.39 -1.73 9.67
N CYS A 67 -13.70 -2.20 8.47
CA CYS A 67 -13.27 -1.53 7.24
C CYS A 67 -13.94 -0.15 7.06
N GLU A 68 -15.21 -0.02 7.39
CA GLU A 68 -15.95 1.26 7.37
C GLU A 68 -15.38 2.26 8.38
N ASP A 69 -15.11 1.81 9.61
CA ASP A 69 -14.51 2.64 10.65
C ASP A 69 -13.12 3.15 10.21
N LYS A 70 -12.27 2.26 9.67
CA LYS A 70 -10.96 2.63 9.13
C LYS A 70 -11.07 3.58 7.94
N LEU A 71 -12.04 3.35 7.06
CA LEU A 71 -12.28 4.23 5.93
C LEU A 71 -12.62 5.64 6.40
N ASN A 72 -13.47 5.78 7.41
CA ASN A 72 -13.85 7.07 7.97
C ASN A 72 -12.68 7.82 8.61
N VAL A 73 -11.79 7.10 9.31
CA VAL A 73 -10.54 7.68 9.83
C VAL A 73 -9.65 8.18 8.68
N LEU A 74 -9.48 7.39 7.62
CA LEU A 74 -8.67 7.78 6.47
C LEU A 74 -9.30 8.94 5.68
N LYS A 75 -10.63 8.98 5.52
CA LYS A 75 -11.37 10.12 4.96
C LYS A 75 -11.01 11.41 5.68
N GLY A 76 -11.04 11.41 7.02
CA GLY A 76 -10.69 12.57 7.83
C GLY A 76 -9.24 13.04 7.59
N LYS A 77 -8.27 12.12 7.59
CA LYS A 77 -6.86 12.44 7.34
C LYS A 77 -6.63 12.97 5.92
N ILE A 78 -7.29 12.39 4.92
CA ILE A 78 -7.19 12.82 3.51
C ILE A 78 -7.88 14.16 3.29
N ALA A 79 -8.99 14.44 3.96
CA ALA A 79 -9.61 15.76 3.95
C ALA A 79 -8.64 16.84 4.47
N ALA A 80 -7.91 16.53 5.55
CA ALA A 80 -6.87 17.40 6.12
C ALA A 80 -5.57 17.47 5.29
N PHE A 81 -5.35 16.56 4.34
CA PHE A 81 -4.17 16.58 3.48
C PHE A 81 -4.18 17.82 2.58
N THR A 82 -3.10 18.59 2.61
CA THR A 82 -2.94 19.86 1.87
C THR A 82 -1.72 19.84 0.96
N ASN A 83 -1.50 20.91 0.20
CA ASN A 83 -0.29 21.10 -0.62
C ASN A 83 1.01 21.21 0.22
N LEU A 84 0.89 21.60 1.49
CA LEU A 84 2.01 21.66 2.45
C LEU A 84 2.34 20.29 3.05
N SER A 85 1.41 19.32 2.98
CA SER A 85 1.63 17.96 3.48
C SER A 85 2.85 17.31 2.83
N SER A 86 3.56 16.52 3.62
CA SER A 86 4.83 15.91 3.19
C SER A 86 4.59 14.75 2.22
N ARG A 87 5.60 14.44 1.40
CA ARG A 87 5.57 13.22 0.56
C ARG A 87 5.46 11.94 1.41
N LYS A 88 6.05 11.93 2.61
CA LYS A 88 5.95 10.82 3.56
C LYS A 88 4.51 10.60 4.02
N GLU A 89 3.79 11.68 4.32
CA GLU A 89 2.37 11.61 4.72
C GLU A 89 1.50 11.04 3.59
N PHE A 90 1.74 11.45 2.34
CA PHE A 90 1.08 10.84 1.18
C PHE A 90 1.32 9.33 1.12
N LEU A 91 2.58 8.89 1.21
CA LEU A 91 2.93 7.47 1.14
C LEU A 91 2.32 6.65 2.29
N VAL A 92 2.20 7.26 3.48
CA VAL A 92 1.53 6.63 4.62
C VAL A 92 0.05 6.42 4.31
N LEU A 93 -0.66 7.46 3.85
CA LEU A 93 -2.08 7.36 3.52
C LEU A 93 -2.34 6.38 2.37
N ASP A 94 -1.51 6.42 1.32
CA ASP A 94 -1.59 5.52 0.17
C ASP A 94 -1.38 4.05 0.55
N SER A 95 -0.38 3.76 1.39
CA SER A 95 -0.13 2.40 1.88
C SER A 95 -1.28 1.90 2.77
N ARG A 96 -1.90 2.77 3.56
CA ARG A 96 -3.03 2.39 4.43
C ARG A 96 -4.32 2.17 3.65
N LEU A 97 -4.58 2.98 2.62
CA LEU A 97 -5.67 2.74 1.67
C LEU A 97 -5.46 1.42 0.91
N SER A 98 -4.22 1.15 0.47
CA SER A 98 -3.87 -0.13 -0.18
C SER A 98 -4.11 -1.32 0.75
N HIS A 99 -3.72 -1.22 2.02
CA HIS A 99 -4.01 -2.22 3.04
C HIS A 99 -5.52 -2.42 3.24
N LEU A 100 -6.29 -1.33 3.36
CA LEU A 100 -7.74 -1.40 3.50
C LEU A 100 -8.38 -2.07 2.28
N MET A 101 -7.92 -1.76 1.07
CA MET A 101 -8.41 -2.41 -0.15
C MET A 101 -8.14 -3.93 -0.13
N CYS A 102 -6.93 -4.35 0.24
CA CYS A 102 -6.63 -5.78 0.40
C CYS A 102 -7.56 -6.46 1.40
N ARG A 103 -7.82 -5.78 2.51
CA ARG A 103 -8.67 -6.28 3.58
C ARG A 103 -10.10 -6.49 3.08
N VAL A 104 -10.66 -5.50 2.39
CA VAL A 104 -12.01 -5.58 1.77
C VAL A 104 -12.07 -6.68 0.70
N ASP A 105 -11.05 -6.81 -0.15
CA ASP A 105 -10.98 -7.85 -1.18
C ASP A 105 -10.93 -9.27 -0.60
N SER A 106 -10.35 -9.41 0.61
CA SER A 106 -10.23 -10.69 1.31
C SER A 106 -11.48 -11.12 2.09
N ILE A 107 -12.55 -10.31 2.06
CA ILE A 107 -13.83 -10.65 2.70
C ILE A 107 -14.56 -11.68 1.83
N ASP A 108 -14.78 -12.86 2.41
CA ASP A 108 -15.61 -13.91 1.83
C ASP A 108 -17.09 -13.49 1.85
N MET A 109 -17.81 -13.77 0.76
CA MET A 109 -19.23 -13.44 0.64
C MET A 109 -20.02 -14.70 0.30
N THR A 110 -21.16 -14.86 0.94
CA THR A 110 -22.04 -16.01 0.85
C THR A 110 -23.33 -15.70 0.10
N ASN A 111 -23.77 -14.44 0.08
CA ASN A 111 -25.02 -14.00 -0.53
C ASN A 111 -24.86 -12.71 -1.36
N ASN A 112 -25.94 -12.28 -2.02
CA ASN A 112 -25.90 -11.11 -2.90
C ASN A 112 -25.85 -9.78 -2.14
N ASP A 113 -26.46 -9.69 -0.96
CA ASP A 113 -26.44 -8.46 -0.16
C ASP A 113 -25.02 -8.15 0.34
N GLU A 114 -24.27 -9.17 0.76
CA GLU A 114 -22.86 -9.09 1.11
C GLU A 114 -22.00 -8.63 -0.07
N LYS A 115 -22.27 -9.13 -1.29
CA LYS A 115 -21.61 -8.66 -2.51
C LYS A 115 -21.83 -7.19 -2.77
N ILE A 116 -23.06 -6.71 -2.60
CA ILE A 116 -23.43 -5.31 -2.79
C ILE A 116 -22.73 -4.44 -1.74
N LYS A 117 -22.77 -4.82 -0.46
CA LYS A 117 -22.08 -4.11 0.62
C LYS A 117 -20.57 -4.00 0.35
N ARG A 118 -19.91 -5.10 0.01
CA ARG A 118 -18.48 -5.11 -0.31
C ARG A 118 -18.17 -4.24 -1.53
N ALA A 119 -18.98 -4.32 -2.60
CA ALA A 119 -18.78 -3.51 -3.80
C ALA A 119 -18.92 -2.01 -3.53
N ASN A 120 -19.88 -1.61 -2.68
CA ASN A 120 -20.04 -0.23 -2.24
C ASN A 120 -18.81 0.24 -1.46
N LEU A 121 -18.28 -0.59 -0.59
CA LEU A 121 -17.09 -0.27 0.19
C LEU A 121 -15.84 -0.13 -0.69
N VAL A 122 -15.62 -1.07 -1.62
CA VAL A 122 -14.54 -0.98 -2.63
C VAL A 122 -14.64 0.34 -3.41
N SER A 123 -15.85 0.69 -3.88
CA SER A 123 -16.09 1.92 -4.62
C SER A 123 -15.70 3.16 -3.81
N GLN A 124 -16.05 3.22 -2.53
CA GLN A 124 -15.66 4.33 -1.67
C GLN A 124 -14.14 4.39 -1.43
N VAL A 125 -13.47 3.26 -1.22
CA VAL A 125 -12.00 3.23 -1.05
C VAL A 125 -11.31 3.73 -2.32
N LEU A 126 -11.79 3.34 -3.51
CA LEU A 126 -11.27 3.83 -4.79
C LEU A 126 -11.46 5.34 -4.94
N GLU A 127 -12.65 5.86 -4.63
CA GLU A 127 -12.95 7.29 -4.71
C GLU A 127 -11.99 8.11 -3.85
N ILE A 128 -11.74 7.67 -2.61
CA ILE A 128 -10.85 8.37 -1.69
C ILE A 128 -9.38 8.27 -2.13
N SER A 129 -9.00 7.13 -2.68
CA SER A 129 -7.67 6.95 -3.28
C SER A 129 -7.47 7.93 -4.45
N GLU A 130 -8.49 8.13 -5.27
CA GLU A 130 -8.46 9.12 -6.35
C GLU A 130 -8.37 10.55 -5.79
N GLN A 131 -9.14 10.89 -4.75
CA GLN A 131 -9.08 12.20 -4.10
C GLN A 131 -7.66 12.52 -3.57
N LEU A 132 -7.02 11.56 -2.89
CA LEU A 132 -5.65 11.70 -2.41
C LEU A 132 -4.66 11.94 -3.57
N ASN A 133 -4.78 11.19 -4.66
CA ASN A 133 -3.95 11.33 -5.85
C ASN A 133 -4.15 12.69 -6.55
N CYS A 134 -5.39 13.18 -6.63
CA CYS A 134 -5.69 14.50 -7.17
C CYS A 134 -5.06 15.61 -6.31
N LYS A 135 -5.11 15.49 -4.97
CA LYS A 135 -4.44 16.43 -4.06
C LYS A 135 -2.92 16.45 -4.22
N LEU A 136 -2.30 15.31 -4.54
CA LEU A 136 -0.87 15.26 -4.87
C LEU A 136 -0.55 15.99 -6.19
N LYS A 137 -1.38 15.82 -7.23
CA LYS A 137 -1.18 16.47 -8.54
C LYS A 137 -1.33 17.99 -8.49
N LEU A 138 -2.15 18.51 -7.57
CA LEU A 138 -2.32 19.95 -7.33
C LEU A 138 -1.14 20.61 -6.62
N ARG A 139 -0.14 19.83 -6.19
CA ARG A 139 1.11 20.36 -5.67
C ARG A 139 1.85 21.03 -6.83
N LYS A 140 1.87 22.38 -6.83
CA LYS A 140 2.72 23.15 -7.74
C LYS A 140 4.14 22.58 -7.65
N PRO A 141 4.87 22.39 -8.76
CA PRO A 141 6.28 22.05 -8.68
C PRO A 141 6.94 23.16 -7.86
N LEU A 142 7.35 22.81 -6.64
CA LEU A 142 8.23 23.67 -5.86
C LEU A 142 9.45 23.90 -6.75
N GLY A 143 9.76 25.16 -7.01
CA GLY A 143 10.94 25.54 -7.77
C GLY A 143 12.13 24.73 -7.27
N TYR A 144 12.80 24.10 -8.22
CA TYR A 144 14.09 23.45 -8.08
C TYR A 144 14.95 24.23 -7.08
N ASN A 145 15.22 23.66 -5.89
CA ASN A 145 16.27 24.06 -4.94
C ASN A 145 16.30 23.22 -3.66
N ASP A 146 15.35 22.30 -3.42
CA ASP A 146 15.37 21.43 -2.22
C ASP A 146 16.15 20.12 -2.44
N SER A 147 17.21 20.20 -3.24
CA SER A 147 18.16 19.12 -3.43
C SER A 147 19.22 19.19 -2.33
N VAL A 148 19.24 18.15 -1.49
CA VAL A 148 20.35 17.76 -0.60
C VAL A 148 20.44 18.50 0.74
N SER A 149 19.51 18.24 1.65
CA SER A 149 19.79 18.37 3.10
C SER A 149 19.24 17.24 3.98
N PHE A 150 18.52 16.27 3.42
CA PHE A 150 17.83 15.25 4.22
C PHE A 150 18.55 13.89 4.33
N LEU A 151 19.77 13.74 3.79
CA LEU A 151 20.50 12.46 3.82
C LEU A 151 21.73 12.41 4.73
N ILE A 152 21.91 13.38 5.63
CA ILE A 152 22.94 13.27 6.68
C ILE A 152 22.38 13.85 7.98
N SER A 153 21.76 12.99 8.78
CA SER A 153 21.75 13.17 10.23
C SER A 153 22.39 11.89 10.77
N ASP A 154 23.72 11.88 10.69
CA ASP A 154 24.59 10.98 11.43
C ASP A 154 24.45 11.35 12.91
N ASP A 155 23.52 10.71 13.61
CA ASP A 155 23.63 10.56 15.05
C ASP A 155 24.64 9.43 15.30
N SER A 156 25.91 9.82 15.27
CA SER A 156 27.03 9.01 15.72
C SER A 156 27.09 9.10 17.24
N ASP A 157 26.51 8.11 17.92
CA ASP A 157 27.02 7.70 19.22
C ASP A 157 27.81 6.41 19.01
N GLU A 158 29.10 6.51 19.26
CA GLU A 158 30.06 5.42 19.25
C GLU A 158 29.61 4.31 20.21
N ASP A 159 29.57 3.07 19.73
CA ASP A 159 30.02 1.94 20.54
C ASP A 159 30.46 0.80 19.62
N GLU A 160 31.65 0.30 19.94
CA GLU A 160 32.40 -0.73 19.23
C GLU A 160 31.61 -2.06 19.12
N SER A 161 31.62 -2.69 17.95
CA SER A 161 32.27 -4.00 17.74
C SER A 161 31.75 -4.80 16.53
N SER A 162 32.69 -5.48 15.88
CA SER A 162 32.60 -6.59 14.91
C SER A 162 32.40 -6.25 13.42
N GLU A 163 33.40 -6.66 12.62
CA GLU A 163 33.62 -6.28 11.21
C GLU A 163 32.79 -7.05 10.18
N ASP A 164 31.75 -7.81 10.57
CA ASP A 164 30.99 -8.65 9.62
C ASP A 164 29.70 -8.02 9.08
N GLU A 165 29.32 -6.80 9.49
CA GLU A 165 28.01 -6.20 9.13
C GLU A 165 28.05 -5.15 7.99
N LYS A 166 29.23 -4.84 7.44
CA LYS A 166 29.38 -3.79 6.40
C LYS A 166 28.97 -4.23 4.98
N ALA A 167 28.70 -5.52 4.74
CA ALA A 167 28.31 -6.02 3.42
C ALA A 167 26.81 -5.83 3.09
N ALA A 168 25.95 -5.61 4.09
CA ALA A 168 24.50 -5.52 3.87
C ALA A 168 24.01 -4.11 3.49
N ALA A 169 24.72 -3.05 3.90
CA ALA A 169 24.33 -1.66 3.64
C ALA A 169 24.54 -1.22 2.18
N ILE A 170 25.44 -1.88 1.44
CA ILE A 170 25.73 -1.54 0.04
C ILE A 170 24.66 -2.12 -0.92
N HIS A 171 23.86 -3.09 -0.49
CA HIS A 171 22.89 -3.75 -1.36
C HIS A 171 21.51 -3.06 -1.42
N GLU A 172 21.17 -2.23 -0.43
CA GLU A 172 19.90 -1.47 -0.41
C GLU A 172 19.96 -0.17 -1.25
N MET A 173 21.15 0.40 -1.47
CA MET A 173 21.31 1.62 -2.28
C MET A 173 21.21 1.38 -3.80
N SER A 174 21.27 0.12 -4.26
CA SER A 174 21.23 -0.21 -5.70
C SER A 174 19.79 -0.22 -6.28
N LEU A 175 18.76 -0.49 -5.47
CA LEU A 175 17.39 -0.64 -5.98
C LEU A 175 16.67 0.69 -6.30
N LEU A 176 17.13 1.80 -5.73
CA LEU A 176 16.58 3.14 -6.04
C LEU A 176 17.16 3.75 -7.32
N ALA A 177 18.23 3.16 -7.88
CA ALA A 177 18.86 3.63 -9.12
C ALA A 177 18.30 2.97 -10.40
N ILE A 178 17.38 1.98 -10.29
CA ILE A 178 16.91 1.18 -11.45
C ILE A 178 15.56 1.66 -12.03
N PHE A 179 14.89 2.66 -11.44
CA PHE A 179 13.52 3.04 -11.86
C PHE A 179 13.31 4.42 -12.51
N PRO A 180 13.98 4.77 -13.62
CA PRO A 180 13.46 5.80 -14.55
C PRO A 180 12.51 5.22 -15.63
N GLU A 181 12.52 3.91 -15.89
CA GLU A 181 11.88 3.36 -17.10
C GLU A 181 10.42 2.91 -16.93
N LEU A 182 9.94 2.65 -15.71
CA LEU A 182 8.61 2.04 -15.52
C LEU A 182 7.41 3.02 -15.56
N MET A 183 7.66 4.30 -15.81
CA MET A 183 6.61 5.32 -15.99
C MET A 183 6.19 5.54 -17.46
N LYS A 184 6.81 4.85 -18.43
CA LYS A 184 6.47 4.99 -19.86
C LYS A 184 5.46 3.98 -20.40
N THR A 185 5.13 2.93 -19.65
CA THR A 185 4.33 1.80 -20.18
C THR A 185 2.85 1.76 -19.78
N GLN A 186 2.37 2.63 -18.88
CA GLN A 186 0.94 2.62 -18.49
C GLN A 186 0.03 3.54 -19.33
N HIS A 187 0.56 4.32 -20.26
CA HIS A 187 -0.26 5.19 -21.12
C HIS A 187 -0.73 4.55 -22.45
N LYS A 188 -0.52 3.24 -22.67
CA LYS A 188 -0.81 2.58 -23.97
C LYS A 188 -1.94 1.56 -24.00
N LEU A 189 -2.73 1.40 -22.93
CA LEU A 189 -3.83 0.41 -22.90
C LEU A 189 -5.25 0.98 -22.93
N PHE A 190 -5.44 2.29 -23.15
CA PHE A 190 -6.76 2.89 -23.29
C PHE A 190 -6.93 3.67 -24.60
N LEU A 191 -6.71 3.01 -25.74
CA LEU A 191 -7.23 3.45 -27.03
C LEU A 191 -7.51 2.21 -27.90
N ARG A 192 -8.71 1.63 -27.77
CA ARG A 192 -9.27 0.83 -28.87
C ARG A 192 -9.91 1.80 -29.87
N PRO A 193 -9.54 1.77 -31.16
CA PRO A 193 -10.23 2.55 -32.18
C PRO A 193 -11.56 1.86 -32.54
N ASN A 194 -12.65 2.59 -32.38
CA ASN A 194 -13.89 2.30 -33.08
C ASN A 194 -13.68 2.63 -34.57
N CYS A 195 -13.58 1.60 -35.41
CA CYS A 195 -13.74 1.73 -36.86
C CYS A 195 -14.97 0.91 -37.31
N THR A 196 -16.09 1.63 -37.43
CA THR A 196 -16.97 1.74 -38.60
C THR A 196 -17.20 0.54 -39.54
N THR A 197 -18.48 0.11 -39.57
CA THR A 197 -19.39 -0.13 -40.72
C THR A 197 -18.95 -1.00 -41.91
N LEU A 198 -19.82 -1.96 -42.32
CA LEU A 198 -20.59 -1.94 -43.59
C LEU A 198 -21.39 -3.26 -43.84
N PHE A 199 -22.69 -3.09 -44.10
CA PHE A 199 -23.59 -3.73 -45.10
C PHE A 199 -23.77 -5.27 -45.26
N SER A 200 -25.03 -5.69 -45.02
CA SER A 200 -26.04 -6.21 -45.98
C SER A 200 -25.82 -7.45 -46.86
N LYS A 201 -26.89 -8.29 -46.88
CA LYS A 201 -27.31 -9.37 -47.80
C LYS A 201 -26.66 -10.76 -47.65
N HIS A 202 -27.45 -11.73 -47.18
CA HIS A 202 -28.23 -12.60 -48.07
C HIS A 202 -29.48 -13.13 -47.37
#